data_AF-A0A2V1CA19-F1
#
_entry.id   AF-A0A2V1CA19-F1
#
_cell.length_a   1.000
_cell.length_b   1.000
_cell.length_c   1.000
_cell.angle_alpha   90.00
_cell.angle_beta   90.00
_cell.angle_gamma   90.00
#
_symmetry.space_group_name_H-M   'P 1'
#
loop_
_entity.id
_entity.type
_entity.pdbx_description
1 polymer ?
#
loop_
_entity_poly.entity_id
_entity_poly.type
_entity_poly.pdbx_seq_one_letter_code
_entity_poly.pdbx_strand_id
1 'polypeptide(L)'
;MVVSNNQRKSLTYLKWQNIYQTVKLYQALMEVPKGVTHSNLVFENGPEELIKDVRGRESLFNLDDNGFTFKKHQFVTQALFTKDKIESVYLQEVHDLIKNEIPGADEMFVFNWQLMRNVRTADEAKTDKKDGDQIYLDDSMEWIKPVNHVHVGDLLDQTPGATEKRIRYHMGDKAEKLLRCRYRIFNGVKIQDCVGVDHIWRRYVGESNYPLYSPGYNCYFLSGQTKDEVIIFKTHDSSKAAKAMCRFLMLDYETRLTT
;
A
#
# COMPACT_ATOMS: atom_id res chain seq x y z
N MET A 1 -26.26 5.50 19.70
CA MET A 1 -25.09 4.73 20.14
C MET A 1 -24.49 4.10 18.89
N VAL A 2 -23.23 4.41 18.54
CA VAL A 2 -22.55 3.69 17.47
C VAL A 2 -22.21 2.31 18.02
N VAL A 3 -22.85 1.27 17.50
CA VAL A 3 -22.51 -0.12 17.83
C VAL A 3 -21.10 -0.38 17.29
N SER A 4 -20.16 -0.73 18.17
CA SER A 4 -18.80 -1.02 17.77
C SER A 4 -18.78 -2.38 17.06
N ASN A 5 -18.54 -2.39 15.74
CA ASN A 5 -18.45 -3.62 14.96
C ASN A 5 -17.05 -4.24 15.02
N ASN A 6 -16.32 -4.09 16.12
CA ASN A 6 -14.97 -4.64 16.23
C ASN A 6 -15.00 -6.14 15.95
N GLN A 7 -13.96 -6.63 15.27
CA GLN A 7 -13.85 -8.03 14.90
C GLN A 7 -12.61 -8.62 15.53
N ARG A 8 -12.67 -9.92 15.82
CA ARG A 8 -11.48 -10.69 16.13
C ARG A 8 -11.16 -11.62 14.97
N LYS A 9 -9.90 -11.57 14.51
CA LYS A 9 -9.42 -12.35 13.36
C LYS A 9 -7.97 -12.72 13.55
N SER A 10 -7.61 -13.90 13.05
CA SER A 10 -6.22 -14.27 12.79
C SER A 10 -5.78 -13.63 11.48
N LEU A 11 -4.63 -12.98 11.50
CA LEU A 11 -4.02 -12.37 10.32
C LEU A 11 -2.77 -13.13 9.90
N THR A 12 -2.47 -13.11 8.61
CA THR A 12 -1.32 -13.83 8.04
C THR A 12 -0.11 -12.91 7.98
N TYR A 13 0.97 -13.23 8.70
CA TYR A 13 2.21 -12.45 8.75
C TYR A 13 3.35 -13.17 8.07
N LEU A 14 4.43 -12.43 7.76
CA LEU A 14 5.68 -13.06 7.37
C LEU A 14 6.23 -13.88 8.54
N LYS A 15 6.56 -15.14 8.27
CA LYS A 15 7.19 -16.08 9.20
C LYS A 15 8.70 -15.98 9.09
N TRP A 16 9.39 -15.64 10.18
CA TRP A 16 10.85 -15.65 10.20
C TRP A 16 11.41 -17.06 9.96
N GLN A 17 12.41 -17.16 9.09
CA GLN A 17 13.15 -18.40 8.78
C GLN A 17 14.64 -18.19 9.03
N ASN A 18 15.34 -19.22 9.52
CA ASN A 18 16.78 -19.12 9.78
C ASN A 18 17.60 -18.80 8.52
N ILE A 19 17.13 -19.22 7.35
CA ILE A 19 17.77 -18.91 6.06
C ILE A 19 17.87 -17.40 5.81
N TYR A 20 16.99 -16.58 6.41
CA TYR A 20 16.99 -15.12 6.26
C TYR A 20 18.17 -14.42 6.95
N GLN A 21 18.93 -15.14 7.79
CA GLN A 21 20.17 -14.63 8.36
C GLN A 21 21.30 -14.58 7.32
N THR A 22 21.23 -15.41 6.28
CA THR A 22 22.28 -15.58 5.27
C THR A 22 21.81 -15.26 3.85
N VAL A 23 20.50 -15.29 3.60
CA VAL A 23 19.89 -15.03 2.29
C VAL A 23 18.86 -13.94 2.46
N LYS A 24 19.01 -12.85 1.69
CA LYS A 24 18.02 -11.76 1.71
C LYS A 24 16.65 -12.25 1.24
N LEU A 25 15.60 -11.74 1.87
CA LEU A 25 14.23 -12.04 1.46
C LEU A 25 13.95 -11.39 0.09
N TYR A 26 13.25 -12.10 -0.79
CA TYR A 26 12.88 -11.57 -2.10
C TYR A 26 11.55 -12.11 -2.63
N GLN A 27 10.97 -11.35 -3.54
CA GLN A 27 9.86 -11.73 -4.41
C GLN A 27 10.11 -11.18 -5.83
N ALA A 28 10.18 -12.08 -6.80
CA ALA A 28 10.31 -11.79 -8.21
C ALA A 28 8.93 -11.61 -8.84
N LEU A 29 8.67 -10.39 -9.32
CA LEU A 29 7.45 -9.94 -9.97
C LEU A 29 7.62 -9.95 -11.50
N MET A 30 8.36 -10.95 -12.00
CA MET A 30 8.70 -11.18 -13.39
C MET A 30 8.89 -12.69 -13.61
N GLU A 31 8.97 -13.12 -14.86
CA GLU A 31 9.39 -14.49 -15.17
C GLU A 31 10.79 -14.79 -14.62
N VAL A 32 10.93 -15.93 -13.96
CA VAL A 32 12.23 -16.41 -13.45
C VAL A 32 12.70 -17.63 -14.25
N PRO A 33 14.02 -17.84 -14.41
CA PRO A 33 14.55 -19.01 -15.09
C PRO A 33 14.09 -20.32 -14.44
N LYS A 34 14.01 -21.39 -15.24
CA LYS A 34 13.63 -22.72 -14.77
C LYS A 34 14.52 -23.17 -13.60
N GLY A 35 13.90 -23.56 -12.49
CA GLY A 35 14.60 -24.00 -11.28
C GLY A 35 14.86 -22.90 -10.25
N VAL A 36 14.56 -21.64 -10.58
CA VAL A 36 14.57 -20.52 -9.63
C VAL A 36 13.16 -20.34 -9.06
N THR A 37 13.05 -20.20 -7.74
CA THR A 37 11.78 -19.88 -7.09
C THR A 37 11.46 -18.40 -7.24
N HIS A 38 10.19 -18.05 -7.46
CA HIS A 38 9.77 -16.65 -7.52
C HIS A 38 9.90 -15.93 -6.18
N SER A 39 9.93 -16.64 -5.06
CA SER A 39 9.99 -16.02 -3.74
C SER A 39 10.57 -17.01 -2.74
N ASN A 40 11.27 -16.49 -1.73
CA ASN A 40 11.65 -17.25 -0.54
C ASN A 40 10.83 -16.87 0.70
N LEU A 41 9.74 -16.11 0.53
CA LEU A 41 8.87 -15.68 1.62
C LEU A 41 8.01 -16.83 2.12
N VAL A 42 7.93 -16.97 3.43
CA VAL A 42 7.04 -17.92 4.09
C VAL A 42 6.12 -17.13 5.00
N PHE A 43 4.83 -17.47 4.99
CA PHE A 43 3.82 -16.80 5.80
C PHE A 43 3.20 -17.76 6.81
N GLU A 44 2.72 -17.21 7.93
CA GLU A 44 1.97 -17.96 8.93
C GLU A 44 0.83 -17.14 9.54
N ASN A 45 -0.17 -17.83 10.06
CA ASN A 45 -1.23 -17.21 10.82
C ASN A 45 -0.70 -16.79 12.20
N GLY A 46 -0.87 -15.51 12.52
CA GLY A 46 -0.68 -14.98 13.86
C GLY A 46 -1.79 -15.40 14.82
N PRO A 47 -1.71 -15.01 16.10
CA PRO A 47 -2.80 -15.17 17.05
C PRO A 47 -4.02 -14.32 16.66
N GLU A 48 -5.14 -14.54 17.36
CA GLU A 48 -6.36 -13.78 17.13
C GLU A 48 -6.24 -12.34 17.67
N GLU A 49 -6.43 -11.36 16.79
CA GLU A 49 -6.24 -9.93 17.07
C GLU A 49 -7.55 -9.15 16.99
N LEU A 50 -7.65 -8.09 17.79
CA LEU A 50 -8.78 -7.18 17.74
C LEU A 50 -8.59 -6.15 16.61
N ILE A 51 -9.45 -6.22 15.61
CA ILE A 51 -9.57 -5.22 14.55
C ILE A 51 -10.67 -4.23 14.94
N LYS A 52 -10.30 -2.97 15.10
CA LYS A 52 -11.16 -1.90 15.62
C LYS A 52 -11.92 -1.21 14.47
N ASP A 53 -13.23 -1.15 14.58
CA ASP A 53 -14.06 -0.39 13.64
C ASP A 53 -13.94 1.11 13.91
N VAL A 54 -13.52 1.89 12.93
CA VAL A 54 -13.35 3.35 13.05
C VAL A 54 -14.56 4.15 12.61
N ARG A 55 -15.64 3.49 12.19
CA ARG A 55 -16.87 4.17 11.76
C ARG A 55 -17.38 5.16 12.82
N GLY A 56 -17.64 6.40 12.39
CA GLY A 56 -18.05 7.51 13.25
C GLY A 56 -16.93 8.12 14.10
N ARG A 57 -15.69 7.66 13.94
CA ARG A 57 -14.47 8.11 14.63
C ARG A 57 -13.33 8.41 13.66
N GLU A 58 -13.66 8.58 12.38
CA GLU A 58 -12.71 8.80 11.29
C GLU A 58 -11.82 10.04 11.53
N SER A 59 -12.38 11.09 12.14
CA SER A 59 -11.69 12.34 12.46
C SER A 59 -10.62 12.23 13.55
N LEU A 60 -10.55 11.09 14.27
CA LEU A 60 -9.50 10.83 15.25
C LEU A 60 -8.17 10.41 14.60
N PHE A 61 -8.17 10.15 13.29
CA PHE A 61 -7.02 9.65 12.56
C PHE A 61 -6.51 10.70 11.60
N ASN A 62 -5.22 11.04 11.69
CA ASN A 62 -4.56 11.97 10.80
C ASN A 62 -3.19 11.45 10.34
N LEU A 63 -2.67 12.02 9.25
CA LEU A 63 -1.41 11.57 8.64
C LEU A 63 -0.20 11.74 9.57
N ASP A 64 -0.18 12.72 10.47
CA ASP A 64 1.00 13.05 11.27
C ASP A 64 1.11 12.29 12.58
N ASP A 65 -0.01 11.85 13.15
CA ASP A 65 -0.04 11.04 14.37
C ASP A 65 -0.23 9.55 14.04
N ASN A 66 -1.06 9.23 13.04
CA ASN A 66 -1.46 7.85 12.74
C ASN A 66 -0.82 7.31 11.47
N GLY A 67 -0.24 8.15 10.61
CA GLY A 67 0.25 7.71 9.30
C GLY A 67 -0.87 7.33 8.33
N PHE A 68 -2.14 7.59 8.66
CA PHE A 68 -3.28 7.45 7.76
C PHE A 68 -4.42 8.39 8.15
N THR A 69 -5.27 8.72 7.18
CA THR A 69 -6.50 9.50 7.39
C THR A 69 -7.60 8.98 6.49
N PHE A 70 -8.85 9.22 6.88
CA PHE A 70 -10.03 8.97 6.06
C PHE A 70 -10.52 10.27 5.44
N LYS A 71 -10.94 10.21 4.18
CA LYS A 71 -11.58 11.34 3.51
C LYS A 71 -12.80 10.91 2.73
N LYS A 72 -13.74 11.83 2.58
CA LYS A 72 -14.87 11.67 1.68
C LYS A 72 -14.58 12.47 0.41
N HIS A 73 -14.66 11.81 -0.73
CA HIS A 73 -14.45 12.43 -2.02
C HIS A 73 -15.28 11.71 -3.09
N GLN A 74 -16.09 12.46 -3.82
CA GLN A 74 -16.88 11.93 -4.92
C GLN A 74 -16.09 12.08 -6.21
N PHE A 75 -15.54 10.98 -6.70
CA PHE A 75 -14.81 10.97 -7.97
C PHE A 75 -15.77 11.07 -9.15
N VAL A 76 -15.48 11.96 -10.08
CA VAL A 76 -16.22 12.12 -11.34
C VAL A 76 -15.98 10.91 -12.25
N THR A 77 -14.81 10.27 -12.14
CA THR A 77 -14.35 9.18 -13.02
C THR A 77 -15.10 7.84 -12.84
N GLN A 78 -16.10 7.77 -11.95
CA GLN A 78 -16.80 6.53 -11.57
C GLN A 78 -17.51 5.78 -12.73
N ALA A 79 -17.63 6.38 -13.92
CA ALA A 79 -18.35 5.78 -15.05
C ALA A 79 -17.46 5.28 -16.23
N LEU A 80 -16.16 5.63 -16.29
CA LEU A 80 -15.30 5.30 -17.45
C LEU A 80 -13.85 5.03 -17.03
N PHE A 81 -13.48 3.74 -16.94
CA PHE A 81 -12.12 3.27 -16.62
C PHE A 81 -11.29 3.04 -17.88
N THR A 82 -11.01 4.10 -18.65
CA THR A 82 -9.97 4.05 -19.69
C THR A 82 -8.68 4.62 -19.14
N LYS A 83 -7.53 4.14 -19.63
CA LYS A 83 -6.21 4.63 -19.22
C LYS A 83 -6.12 6.15 -19.31
N ASP A 84 -6.55 6.72 -20.44
CA ASP A 84 -6.54 8.16 -20.66
C ASP A 84 -7.36 8.93 -19.63
N LYS A 85 -8.54 8.41 -19.23
CA LYS A 85 -9.39 9.07 -18.22
C LYS A 85 -8.83 8.92 -16.82
N ILE A 86 -8.21 7.79 -16.50
CA ILE A 86 -7.52 7.61 -15.23
C ILE A 86 -6.38 8.62 -15.12
N GLU A 87 -5.52 8.69 -16.13
CA GLU A 87 -4.34 9.54 -16.11
C GLU A 87 -4.67 11.04 -16.18
N SER A 88 -5.69 11.44 -16.96
CA SER A 88 -6.04 12.87 -17.14
C SER A 88 -7.05 13.42 -16.14
N VAL A 89 -7.87 12.57 -15.51
CA VAL A 89 -8.95 13.01 -14.61
C VAL A 89 -8.75 12.44 -13.21
N TYR A 90 -8.78 11.12 -13.05
CA TYR A 90 -8.75 10.49 -11.73
C TYR A 90 -7.47 10.83 -10.95
N LEU A 91 -6.30 10.74 -11.59
CA LEU A 91 -5.03 11.08 -10.93
C LEU A 91 -4.96 12.57 -10.57
N GLN A 92 -5.65 13.45 -11.30
CA GLN A 92 -5.73 14.86 -10.96
C GLN A 92 -6.66 15.08 -9.74
N GLU A 93 -7.80 14.38 -9.68
CA GLU A 93 -8.69 14.39 -8.50
C GLU A 93 -7.94 13.89 -7.24
N VAL A 94 -7.17 12.81 -7.36
CA VAL A 94 -6.33 12.27 -6.29
C VAL A 94 -5.23 13.26 -5.90
N HIS A 95 -4.58 13.89 -6.88
CA HIS A 95 -3.57 14.91 -6.62
C HIS A 95 -4.14 16.06 -5.78
N ASP A 96 -5.30 16.59 -6.15
CA ASP A 96 -5.92 17.72 -5.45
C ASP A 96 -6.39 17.32 -4.05
N LEU A 97 -6.92 16.12 -3.89
CA LEU A 97 -7.26 15.55 -2.59
C LEU A 97 -6.03 15.48 -1.67
N ILE A 98 -4.92 14.90 -2.14
CA ILE A 98 -3.69 14.76 -1.34
C ILE A 98 -3.09 16.13 -1.03
N LYS A 99 -3.11 17.07 -1.98
CA LYS A 99 -2.60 18.44 -1.78
C LYS A 99 -3.36 19.18 -0.68
N ASN A 100 -4.68 19.01 -0.61
CA ASN A 100 -5.49 19.60 0.45
C ASN A 100 -5.17 19.04 1.83
N GLU A 101 -4.77 17.76 1.91
CA GLU A 101 -4.36 17.12 3.16
C GLU A 101 -2.95 17.49 3.62
N ILE A 102 -2.11 17.98 2.70
CA ILE A 102 -0.71 18.32 2.97
C ILE A 102 -0.45 19.75 2.48
N PRO A 103 -1.01 20.77 3.16
CA PRO A 103 -0.76 22.15 2.81
C PRO A 103 0.74 22.45 2.88
N GLY A 104 1.28 23.08 1.84
CA GLY A 104 2.70 23.38 1.71
C GLY A 104 3.54 22.33 0.97
N ALA A 105 2.91 21.35 0.30
CA ALA A 105 3.60 20.52 -0.68
C ALA A 105 3.94 21.34 -1.95
N ASP A 106 5.22 21.53 -2.23
CA ASP A 106 5.70 22.30 -3.39
C ASP A 106 5.63 21.52 -4.71
N GLU A 107 5.93 20.22 -4.67
CA GLU A 107 5.93 19.33 -5.83
C GLU A 107 5.32 17.98 -5.43
N MET A 108 4.47 17.45 -6.32
CA MET A 108 3.81 16.16 -6.15
C MET A 108 3.96 15.36 -7.44
N PHE A 109 4.20 14.06 -7.30
CA PHE A 109 4.45 13.17 -8.42
C PHE A 109 3.81 11.81 -8.17
N VAL A 110 2.96 11.39 -9.12
CA VAL A 110 2.38 10.06 -9.13
C VAL A 110 3.30 9.14 -9.93
N PHE A 111 3.91 8.18 -9.26
CA PHE A 111 4.90 7.29 -9.88
C PHE A 111 4.38 5.88 -10.17
N ASN A 112 3.20 5.54 -9.64
CA ASN A 112 2.53 4.26 -9.84
C ASN A 112 1.04 4.40 -9.54
N TRP A 113 0.23 3.66 -10.29
CA TRP A 113 -1.18 3.39 -10.00
C TRP A 113 -1.52 2.02 -10.56
N GLN A 114 -2.47 1.34 -9.94
CA GLN A 114 -2.87 -0.03 -10.28
C GLN A 114 -4.38 -0.17 -10.10
N LEU A 115 -5.03 -0.95 -10.96
CA LEU A 115 -6.43 -1.32 -10.79
C LEU A 115 -6.55 -2.52 -9.85
N MET A 116 -7.29 -2.38 -8.75
CA MET A 116 -7.56 -3.48 -7.81
C MET A 116 -8.99 -4.00 -7.96
N ARG A 117 -9.15 -5.33 -7.97
CA ARG A 117 -10.48 -5.97 -7.96
C ARG A 117 -11.05 -6.07 -6.56
N ASN A 118 -12.38 -5.96 -6.49
CA ASN A 118 -13.17 -6.40 -5.35
C ASN A 118 -13.52 -7.89 -5.53
N VAL A 119 -13.15 -8.73 -4.57
CA VAL A 119 -13.36 -10.19 -4.64
C VAL A 119 -14.83 -10.54 -4.41
N ARG A 120 -15.64 -9.65 -3.82
CA ARG A 120 -17.06 -9.90 -3.52
C ARG A 120 -18.02 -9.72 -4.70
N THR A 121 -17.63 -8.99 -5.74
CA THR A 121 -18.48 -8.72 -6.92
C THR A 121 -17.97 -9.44 -8.16
N ALA A 122 -17.43 -10.65 -7.99
CA ALA A 122 -16.83 -11.43 -9.08
C ALA A 122 -17.83 -11.66 -10.23
N ASP A 123 -17.89 -10.74 -11.18
CA ASP A 123 -18.00 -11.10 -12.59
C ASP A 123 -16.72 -11.85 -12.92
N GLU A 124 -16.72 -13.17 -12.68
CA GLU A 124 -15.64 -14.08 -13.11
C GLU A 124 -15.31 -13.92 -14.60
N ALA A 125 -16.25 -13.36 -15.39
CA ALA A 125 -16.12 -13.05 -16.81
C ALA A 125 -15.15 -11.91 -17.17
N LYS A 126 -14.66 -11.12 -16.22
CA LYS A 126 -13.75 -9.97 -16.51
C LYS A 126 -12.27 -10.29 -16.30
N THR A 127 -11.92 -11.56 -16.04
CA THR A 127 -10.54 -12.02 -15.88
C THR A 127 -10.28 -13.32 -16.61
N ASP A 128 -9.35 -13.30 -17.55
CA ASP A 128 -8.82 -14.52 -18.14
C ASP A 128 -7.85 -15.25 -17.19
N LYS A 129 -7.48 -14.60 -16.06
CA LYS A 129 -6.45 -15.10 -15.12
C LYS A 129 -7.01 -15.79 -13.88
N LYS A 130 -6.58 -17.03 -13.67
CA LYS A 130 -6.90 -17.96 -12.57
C LYS A 130 -5.86 -17.88 -11.45
N ASP A 131 -6.13 -18.60 -10.35
CA ASP A 131 -5.19 -18.68 -9.23
C ASP A 131 -3.90 -19.38 -9.67
N GLY A 132 -2.75 -18.72 -9.44
CA GLY A 132 -1.44 -19.15 -9.93
C GLY A 132 -1.02 -18.53 -11.27
N ASP A 133 -1.89 -17.79 -11.95
CA ASP A 133 -1.51 -17.07 -13.16
C ASP A 133 -0.63 -15.85 -12.84
N GLN A 134 0.35 -15.60 -13.71
CA GLN A 134 1.29 -14.50 -13.56
C GLN A 134 0.59 -13.16 -13.78
N ILE A 135 0.71 -12.24 -12.84
CA ILE A 135 0.25 -10.85 -12.96
C ILE A 135 1.48 -9.98 -13.27
N TYR A 136 1.41 -9.21 -14.35
CA TYR A 136 2.49 -8.31 -14.73
C TYR A 136 2.18 -6.91 -14.21
N LEU A 137 2.91 -6.51 -13.16
CA LEU A 137 2.68 -5.23 -12.47
C LEU A 137 3.21 -4.01 -13.24
N ASP A 138 3.78 -4.19 -14.43
CA ASP A 138 4.17 -3.11 -15.32
C ASP A 138 3.00 -2.57 -16.18
N ASP A 139 1.89 -3.31 -16.28
CA ASP A 139 0.65 -2.82 -16.88
C ASP A 139 -0.36 -2.40 -15.80
N SER A 140 -0.46 -1.09 -15.57
CA SER A 140 -1.43 -0.49 -14.63
C SER A 140 -2.90 -0.77 -14.98
N MET A 141 -3.20 -1.17 -16.21
CA MET A 141 -4.55 -1.57 -16.63
C MET A 141 -4.85 -3.04 -16.32
N GLU A 142 -3.84 -3.83 -15.93
CA GLU A 142 -4.06 -5.19 -15.44
C GLU A 142 -4.69 -5.14 -14.05
N TRP A 143 -5.80 -5.86 -13.90
CA TRP A 143 -6.54 -5.92 -12.65
C TRP A 143 -5.89 -6.90 -11.67
N ILE A 144 -5.42 -6.40 -10.53
CA ILE A 144 -4.76 -7.20 -9.51
C ILE A 144 -5.73 -7.66 -8.42
N LYS A 145 -5.45 -8.83 -7.83
CA LYS A 145 -6.18 -9.33 -6.66
C LYS A 145 -5.67 -8.64 -5.39
N PRO A 146 -6.53 -8.43 -4.39
CA PRO A 146 -6.10 -8.03 -3.05
C PRO A 146 -5.12 -9.03 -2.44
N VAL A 147 -4.18 -8.51 -1.67
CA VAL A 147 -3.17 -9.32 -0.98
C VAL A 147 -3.77 -9.86 0.32
N ASN A 148 -3.65 -11.17 0.53
CA ASN A 148 -4.30 -11.88 1.64
C ASN A 148 -3.41 -12.05 2.89
N HIS A 149 -2.32 -11.29 2.96
CA HIS A 149 -1.45 -11.24 4.12
C HIS A 149 -1.19 -9.79 4.51
N VAL A 150 -0.76 -9.63 5.75
CA VAL A 150 -0.36 -8.37 6.36
C VAL A 150 0.86 -7.87 5.60
N HIS A 151 0.69 -6.73 4.93
CA HIS A 151 1.72 -6.11 4.12
C HIS A 151 1.71 -4.61 4.32
N VAL A 152 2.85 -3.99 4.02
CA VAL A 152 2.89 -2.56 3.77
C VAL A 152 2.95 -2.42 2.26
N GLY A 153 1.97 -1.72 1.65
CA GLY A 153 1.77 -1.57 0.20
C GLY A 153 2.91 -2.13 -0.67
N ASP A 154 2.74 -3.36 -1.18
CA ASP A 154 3.80 -4.23 -1.72
C ASP A 154 4.57 -3.68 -2.93
N LEU A 155 4.19 -2.49 -3.41
CA LEU A 155 4.73 -1.83 -4.60
C LEU A 155 5.33 -0.46 -4.27
N LEU A 156 5.56 -0.19 -2.99
CA LEU A 156 6.15 1.05 -2.53
C LEU A 156 7.54 0.80 -1.97
N ASP A 157 8.49 1.60 -2.45
CA ASP A 157 9.85 1.66 -1.94
C ASP A 157 9.85 2.30 -0.55
N GLN A 158 9.76 1.47 0.50
CA GLN A 158 9.40 1.92 1.86
C GLN A 158 10.59 2.07 2.79
N THR A 159 11.74 1.49 2.45
CA THR A 159 12.97 1.78 3.22
C THR A 159 13.49 3.15 2.80
N PRO A 160 14.15 3.90 3.70
CA PRO A 160 14.71 5.20 3.35
C PRO A 160 15.58 5.14 2.08
N GLY A 161 16.44 4.12 1.97
CA GLY A 161 17.28 3.91 0.79
C GLY A 161 16.47 3.66 -0.49
N ALA A 162 15.42 2.83 -0.42
CA ALA A 162 14.55 2.58 -1.56
C ALA A 162 13.75 3.84 -1.97
N THR A 163 13.21 4.58 -0.99
CA THR A 163 12.52 5.86 -1.23
C THR A 163 13.44 6.84 -1.97
N GLU A 164 14.68 7.01 -1.53
CA GLU A 164 15.60 7.92 -2.21
C GLU A 164 16.02 7.39 -3.60
N LYS A 165 16.18 6.07 -3.76
CA LYS A 165 16.44 5.44 -5.06
C LYS A 165 15.30 5.74 -6.04
N ARG A 166 14.05 5.71 -5.57
CA ARG A 166 12.86 6.05 -6.36
C ARG A 166 12.85 7.53 -6.76
N ILE A 167 13.22 8.43 -5.85
CA ILE A 167 13.37 9.86 -6.15
C ILE A 167 14.44 10.06 -7.23
N ARG A 168 15.60 9.42 -7.12
CA ARG A 168 16.66 9.50 -8.14
C ARG A 168 16.22 8.93 -9.48
N TYR A 169 15.50 7.81 -9.48
CA TYR A 169 15.00 7.16 -10.69
C TYR A 169 14.00 8.03 -11.45
N HIS A 170 13.04 8.66 -10.77
CA HIS A 170 11.97 9.43 -11.43
C HIS A 170 12.30 10.91 -11.63
N MET A 171 13.11 11.52 -10.77
CA MET A 171 13.33 12.98 -10.78
C MET A 171 14.59 13.41 -11.54
N GLY A 172 15.44 12.46 -11.97
CA GLY A 172 16.66 12.74 -12.74
C GLY A 172 17.51 13.85 -12.11
N ASP A 173 17.80 14.90 -12.89
CA ASP A 173 18.65 16.03 -12.46
C ASP A 173 18.12 16.79 -11.25
N LYS A 174 16.80 16.75 -10.98
CA LYS A 174 16.21 17.42 -9.81
C LYS A 174 16.40 16.63 -8.51
N ALA A 175 16.73 15.34 -8.58
CA ALA A 175 16.70 14.44 -7.43
C ALA A 175 17.55 14.94 -6.26
N GLU A 176 18.80 15.31 -6.50
CA GLU A 176 19.73 15.76 -5.44
C GLU A 176 19.29 17.07 -4.77
N LYS A 177 18.51 17.90 -5.46
CA LYS A 177 17.88 19.08 -4.87
C LYS A 177 16.70 18.68 -3.98
N LEU A 178 15.82 17.80 -4.48
CA LEU A 178 14.63 17.35 -3.77
C LEU A 178 14.97 16.56 -2.50
N LEU A 179 16.03 15.76 -2.53
CA LEU A 179 16.50 14.97 -1.38
C LEU A 179 17.03 15.82 -0.23
N ARG A 180 17.40 17.08 -0.48
CA ARG A 180 17.77 18.05 0.57
C ARG A 180 16.54 18.68 1.22
N CYS A 181 15.38 18.59 0.58
CA CYS A 181 14.11 19.07 1.11
C CYS A 181 13.41 17.96 1.92
N ARG A 182 12.34 18.32 2.64
CA ARG A 182 11.45 17.32 3.25
C ARG A 182 10.65 16.66 2.13
N TYR A 183 10.71 15.33 2.05
CA TYR A 183 9.94 14.52 1.10
C TYR A 183 9.11 13.48 1.86
N ARG A 184 7.98 13.08 1.26
CA ARG A 184 7.04 12.12 1.83
C ARG A 184 6.56 11.18 0.74
N ILE A 185 6.34 9.91 1.08
CA ILE A 185 5.65 8.95 0.21
C ILE A 185 4.29 8.62 0.82
N PHE A 186 3.28 8.51 -0.04
CA PHE A 186 1.91 8.16 0.32
C PHE A 186 1.52 6.80 -0.26
N ASN A 187 0.47 6.20 0.31
CA ASN A 187 -0.17 4.92 -0.04
C ASN A 187 0.36 3.63 0.62
N GLY A 188 0.69 3.66 1.91
CA GLY A 188 0.95 2.48 2.75
C GLY A 188 1.32 2.88 4.19
N VAL A 189 1.43 1.92 5.11
CA VAL A 189 1.64 2.19 6.54
C VAL A 189 3.05 1.84 6.99
N LYS A 190 3.80 2.76 7.61
CA LYS A 190 5.06 2.38 8.27
C LYS A 190 4.75 1.40 9.40
N ILE A 191 5.40 0.24 9.43
CA ILE A 191 5.21 -0.76 10.49
C ILE A 191 6.52 -0.93 11.26
N GLN A 192 6.44 -1.11 12.59
CA GLN A 192 7.59 -1.54 13.42
C GLN A 192 7.73 -3.06 13.32
N ASP A 193 8.91 -3.63 13.61
CA ASP A 193 9.12 -5.09 13.53
C ASP A 193 8.88 -5.66 12.12
N CYS A 194 9.34 -4.94 11.10
CA CYS A 194 9.31 -5.36 9.71
C CYS A 194 10.71 -5.73 9.20
N VAL A 195 10.75 -6.48 8.11
CA VAL A 195 11.99 -6.85 7.41
C VAL A 195 11.92 -6.37 5.97
N GLY A 196 13.06 -5.90 5.45
CA GLY A 196 13.20 -5.50 4.06
C GLY A 196 13.17 -6.72 3.15
N VAL A 197 12.33 -6.67 2.13
CA VAL A 197 12.19 -7.69 1.09
C VAL A 197 12.44 -7.05 -0.26
N ASP A 198 13.31 -7.67 -1.05
CA ASP A 198 13.55 -7.22 -2.42
C ASP A 198 12.37 -7.59 -3.30
N HIS A 199 11.79 -6.58 -3.95
CA HIS A 199 10.86 -6.77 -5.05
C HIS A 199 11.62 -6.61 -6.36
N ILE A 200 11.69 -7.70 -7.12
CA ILE A 200 12.53 -7.80 -8.31
C ILE A 200 11.63 -7.73 -9.54
N TRP A 201 11.71 -6.61 -10.25
CA TRP A 201 11.12 -6.41 -11.58
C TRP A 201 12.19 -6.51 -12.65
N ARG A 202 11.75 -6.62 -13.92
CA ARG A 202 12.65 -6.77 -15.08
C ARG A 202 13.72 -5.67 -15.20
N ARG A 203 13.41 -4.45 -14.75
CA ARG A 203 14.28 -3.26 -14.90
C ARG A 203 14.56 -2.54 -13.58
N TYR A 204 14.03 -3.03 -12.47
CA TYR A 204 14.11 -2.34 -11.19
C TYR A 204 14.11 -3.35 -10.05
N VAL A 205 14.94 -3.09 -9.04
CA VAL A 205 14.87 -3.80 -7.76
C VAL A 205 14.49 -2.77 -6.71
N GLY A 206 13.29 -2.91 -6.17
CA GLY A 206 12.81 -2.11 -5.06
C GLY A 206 12.87 -2.90 -3.77
N GLU A 207 12.54 -2.24 -2.67
CA GLU A 207 12.55 -2.85 -1.35
C GLU A 207 11.33 -2.38 -0.55
N SER A 208 10.50 -3.34 -0.14
CA SER A 208 9.32 -3.10 0.69
C SER A 208 9.51 -3.75 2.06
N ASN A 209 8.79 -3.24 3.06
CA ASN A 209 8.82 -3.80 4.40
C ASN A 209 7.70 -4.81 4.60
N TYR A 210 8.06 -6.04 4.97
CA TYR A 210 7.11 -7.06 5.38
C TYR A 210 7.03 -7.15 6.90
N PRO A 211 5.86 -6.98 7.50
CA PRO A 211 5.69 -7.06 8.94
C PRO A 211 5.80 -8.51 9.44
N LEU A 212 6.63 -8.70 10.47
CA LEU A 212 6.56 -9.88 11.33
C LEU A 212 5.41 -9.68 12.32
N TYR A 213 4.85 -10.77 12.86
CA TYR A 213 3.88 -10.63 13.94
C TYR A 213 4.50 -9.91 15.14
N SER A 214 3.79 -8.90 15.66
CA SER A 214 4.14 -8.19 16.89
C SER A 214 2.86 -7.86 17.67
N PRO A 215 2.80 -8.11 18.98
CA PRO A 215 1.61 -7.82 19.79
C PRO A 215 1.31 -6.31 19.92
N GLY A 216 2.23 -5.45 19.47
CA GLY A 216 2.09 -3.99 19.52
C GLY A 216 1.21 -3.38 18.43
N TYR A 217 0.80 -4.16 17.42
CA TYR A 217 -0.03 -3.65 16.34
C TYR A 217 -1.44 -3.28 16.82
N ASN A 218 -1.93 -2.13 16.36
CA ASN A 218 -3.37 -1.87 16.43
C ASN A 218 -3.95 -1.95 15.03
N CYS A 219 -4.90 -2.85 14.88
CA CYS A 219 -5.59 -3.11 13.64
C CYS A 219 -6.86 -2.27 13.56
N TYR A 220 -7.07 -1.56 12.46
CA TYR A 220 -8.34 -0.86 12.23
C TYR A 220 -8.95 -1.14 10.86
N PHE A 221 -10.26 -0.92 10.75
CA PHE A 221 -11.02 -1.00 9.50
C PHE A 221 -12.20 -0.02 9.54
N LEU A 222 -12.74 0.32 8.38
CA LEU A 222 -13.92 1.18 8.25
C LEU A 222 -15.15 0.33 7.86
N SER A 223 -16.06 0.09 8.80
CA SER A 223 -17.26 -0.70 8.50
C SER A 223 -18.16 0.01 7.48
N GLY A 224 -18.68 -0.74 6.50
CA GLY A 224 -19.56 -0.17 5.47
C GLY A 224 -18.89 0.87 4.56
N GLN A 225 -17.57 0.82 4.39
CA GLN A 225 -16.84 1.74 3.49
C GLN A 225 -17.47 1.79 2.10
N THR A 226 -17.70 2.99 1.58
CA THR A 226 -18.24 3.25 0.25
C THR A 226 -17.14 3.68 -0.74
N LYS A 227 -17.46 3.73 -2.04
CA LYS A 227 -16.53 4.21 -3.08
C LYS A 227 -16.11 5.67 -2.94
N ASP A 228 -16.88 6.46 -2.18
CA ASP A 228 -16.60 7.87 -1.91
C ASP A 228 -15.77 8.04 -0.63
N GLU A 229 -15.44 6.95 0.06
CA GLU A 229 -14.65 6.96 1.30
C GLU A 229 -13.27 6.40 1.02
N VAL A 230 -12.29 7.29 0.99
CA VAL A 230 -10.91 6.97 0.68
C VAL A 230 -10.03 7.01 1.92
N ILE A 231 -9.03 6.14 1.92
CA ILE A 231 -8.00 6.09 2.96
C ILE A 231 -6.71 6.60 2.32
N ILE A 232 -6.12 7.62 2.92
CA ILE A 232 -4.82 8.13 2.51
C ILE A 232 -3.82 7.68 3.55
N PHE A 233 -2.75 7.06 3.09
CA PHE A 233 -1.69 6.54 3.95
C PHE A 233 -0.40 7.32 3.72
N LYS A 234 0.40 7.55 4.77
CA LYS A 234 1.75 8.10 4.70
C LYS A 234 2.74 7.01 5.11
N THR A 235 3.53 6.52 4.15
CA THR A 235 4.53 5.47 4.39
C THR A 235 5.84 6.04 4.92
N HIS A 236 6.25 7.20 4.40
CA HIS A 236 7.58 7.77 4.66
C HIS A 236 7.49 9.28 4.83
N ASP A 237 8.32 9.80 5.73
CA ASP A 237 8.56 11.23 5.94
C ASP A 237 10.04 11.41 6.29
N SER A 238 10.77 12.19 5.49
CA SER A 238 12.21 12.37 5.70
C SER A 238 12.54 13.27 6.90
N SER A 239 11.55 13.97 7.46
CA SER A 239 11.74 14.79 8.65
C SER A 239 11.87 13.93 9.91
N LYS A 240 12.98 14.08 10.63
CA LYS A 240 13.18 13.49 11.96
C LYS A 240 12.22 14.01 13.03
N ALA A 241 11.57 15.16 12.78
CA ALA A 241 10.57 15.74 13.66
C ALA A 241 9.16 15.17 13.41
N ALA A 242 8.97 14.33 12.38
CA ALA A 242 7.70 13.66 12.13
C ALA A 242 7.37 12.72 13.30
N LYS A 243 6.20 12.90 13.91
CA LYS A 243 5.76 12.14 15.09
C LYS A 243 5.33 10.71 14.75
N ALA A 244 4.65 10.53 13.61
CA ALA A 244 4.22 9.22 13.14
C ALA A 244 5.40 8.31 12.78
N MET A 245 5.83 7.50 13.74
CA MET A 245 6.33 6.16 13.47
C MET A 245 5.11 5.24 13.60
N CYS A 246 4.41 4.99 12.49
CA CYS A 246 3.13 4.29 12.59
C CYS A 246 3.32 2.89 13.23
N ARG A 247 2.49 2.59 14.24
CA ARG A 247 2.47 1.31 15.00
C ARG A 247 1.21 0.51 14.68
N PHE A 248 0.61 0.80 13.54
CA PHE A 248 -0.75 0.40 13.22
C PHE A 248 -0.70 -0.45 11.97
N LEU A 249 -1.49 -1.51 11.99
CA LEU A 249 -1.79 -2.24 10.78
C LEU A 249 -3.16 -1.78 10.33
N MET A 250 -3.28 -1.30 9.10
CA MET A 250 -4.59 -1.16 8.49
C MET A 250 -4.77 -2.35 7.57
N LEU A 251 -5.79 -3.15 7.84
CA LEU A 251 -6.20 -4.16 6.89
C LEU A 251 -7.00 -3.42 5.84
N ASP A 252 -6.38 -3.25 4.67
CA ASP A 252 -7.11 -2.88 3.47
C ASP A 252 -8.01 -4.06 3.12
N TYR A 253 -9.21 -4.07 3.70
CA TYR A 253 -10.27 -4.93 3.22
C TYR A 253 -10.80 -4.31 1.94
N GLU A 254 -10.00 -4.48 0.88
CA GLU A 254 -10.29 -4.22 -0.52
C GLU A 254 -10.84 -2.82 -0.78
N THR A 255 -10.03 -1.93 -1.34
CA THR A 255 -10.49 -0.74 -2.06
C THR A 255 -11.69 -1.08 -2.94
N ARG A 256 -12.88 -0.66 -2.47
CA ARG A 256 -14.18 -0.90 -3.10
C ARG A 256 -14.43 0.15 -4.17
N LEU A 257 -13.86 -0.06 -5.35
CA LEU A 257 -14.44 0.51 -6.57
C LEU A 257 -15.60 -0.40 -6.99
N THR A 258 -16.72 -0.28 -6.29
CA THR A 258 -17.99 -0.85 -6.77
C THR A 258 -18.47 0.00 -7.95
N THR A 259 -18.55 -0.61 -9.13
CA THR A 259 -19.57 -0.23 -10.12
C THR A 259 -20.95 -0.37 -9.52
#